data_AF-A0A1G2CVD9-F1
#
_entry.id   AF-A0A1G2CVD9-F1
#
_cell.length_a   1.000
_cell.length_b   1.000
_cell.length_c   1.000
_cell.angle_alpha   90.00
_cell.angle_beta   90.00
_cell.angle_gamma   90.00
#
_symmetry.space_group_name_H-M   'P 1'
#
loop_
_entity.id
_entity.type
_entity.pdbx_description
1 polymer ?
#
loop_
_entity_poly.entity_id
_entity_poly.type
_entity_poly.pdbx_seq_one_letter_code
_entity_poly.pdbx_strand_id
1 'polypeptide(L)'
;MMLYKKSSHTDDHSPVPSLRSEENLDAAYEKEQLKMHEKTEHIMAISEHLKDRYKNYEEAGYFIDFLRALENVLLSAQVNNWDIRRIEQELIESEIYLMATNFGIDEKVFHAIYDDFQSLFTDATKVEHVTQKLLAEYGDCEECRAFIRFLHDFAIVFLHPNGNGFEEKKENMVRARMGSLSADGVPDLHILETIYQEFSELVEKRPQKAQ
;
A
#
# COMPACT_ATOMS: atom_id res chain seq x y z
N MET A 1 79.69 -45.37 -3.68
CA MET A 1 79.75 -43.89 -3.60
C MET A 1 78.39 -43.43 -3.07
N MET A 2 78.26 -42.53 -2.08
CA MET A 2 78.79 -41.15 -1.94
C MET A 2 78.15 -40.21 -3.00
N LEU A 3 77.50 -39.07 -2.70
CA LEU A 3 77.44 -38.22 -1.48
C LEU A 3 76.10 -37.45 -1.30
N TYR A 4 75.74 -37.09 -0.04
CA TYR A 4 75.12 -35.81 0.45
C TYR A 4 73.81 -35.25 -0.20
N LYS A 5 72.99 -34.28 0.32
CA LYS A 5 72.69 -33.53 1.58
C LYS A 5 71.40 -32.67 1.27
N LYS A 6 70.61 -31.99 2.14
CA LYS A 6 70.32 -31.93 3.60
C LYS A 6 69.14 -30.92 3.80
N SER A 7 68.31 -31.04 4.85
CA SER A 7 67.20 -30.12 5.26
C SER A 7 65.93 -30.10 4.38
N SER A 8 64.77 -29.57 4.81
CA SER A 8 64.09 -29.46 6.13
C SER A 8 62.76 -28.70 5.97
N HIS A 9 61.78 -28.93 6.86
CA HIS A 9 60.52 -28.18 7.03
C HIS A 9 59.69 -27.88 5.76
N THR A 10 58.55 -28.57 5.65
CA THR A 10 57.34 -28.02 5.02
C THR A 10 56.50 -27.36 6.10
N ASP A 11 56.43 -26.03 6.12
CA ASP A 11 55.57 -25.31 7.05
C ASP A 11 54.10 -25.41 6.60
N ASP A 12 53.24 -25.95 7.48
CA ASP A 12 51.80 -26.08 7.24
C ASP A 12 51.09 -24.74 7.50
N HIS A 13 51.24 -23.81 6.56
CA HIS A 13 50.52 -22.55 6.55
C HIS A 13 49.09 -22.72 5.99
N SER A 14 48.26 -23.43 6.75
CA SER A 14 46.82 -23.28 6.67
C SER A 14 46.45 -21.79 6.85
N PRO A 15 45.69 -21.16 5.93
CA PRO A 15 45.40 -19.74 5.99
C PRO A 15 44.42 -19.41 7.11
N VAL A 16 44.90 -18.74 8.15
CA VAL A 16 44.07 -18.21 9.25
C VAL A 16 43.07 -17.19 8.67
N PRO A 17 41.76 -17.29 8.96
CA PRO A 17 40.78 -16.26 8.60
C PRO A 17 41.22 -14.88 9.10
N SER A 18 41.16 -13.88 8.22
CA SER A 18 41.72 -12.56 8.50
C SER A 18 40.82 -11.75 9.43
N LEU A 19 41.03 -11.85 10.75
CA LEU A 19 40.38 -11.01 11.78
C LEU A 19 40.30 -9.51 11.40
N ARG A 20 41.31 -9.00 10.69
CA ARG A 20 41.34 -7.62 10.16
C ARG A 20 40.20 -7.25 9.20
N SER A 21 39.47 -8.20 8.60
CA SER A 21 38.30 -7.84 7.79
C SER A 21 37.06 -7.56 8.65
N GLU A 22 36.96 -8.17 9.83
CA GLU A 22 35.84 -7.98 10.75
C GLU A 22 35.98 -6.64 11.47
N GLU A 23 37.16 -6.36 12.06
CA GLU A 23 37.48 -5.06 12.70
C GLU A 23 37.24 -3.84 11.78
N ASN A 24 37.46 -3.98 10.47
CA ASN A 24 37.23 -2.92 9.49
C ASN A 24 35.77 -2.80 9.03
N LEU A 25 34.95 -3.85 9.16
CA LEU A 25 33.50 -3.79 8.93
C LEU A 25 32.80 -3.14 10.13
N ASP A 26 33.18 -3.54 11.35
CA ASP A 26 32.65 -2.97 12.59
C ASP A 26 32.93 -1.46 12.66
N ALA A 27 34.19 -1.04 12.44
CA ALA A 27 34.56 0.38 12.43
C ALA A 27 33.94 1.18 11.26
N ALA A 28 33.51 0.53 10.18
CA ALA A 28 32.74 1.18 9.12
C ALA A 28 31.26 1.35 9.53
N TYR A 29 30.67 0.32 10.14
CA TYR A 29 29.30 0.31 10.64
C TYR A 29 29.09 1.33 11.78
N GLU A 30 29.97 1.35 12.79
CA GLU A 30 29.95 2.37 13.86
C GLU A 30 29.99 3.79 13.31
N LYS A 31 30.80 4.02 12.28
CA LYS A 31 30.95 5.32 11.62
C LYS A 31 29.75 5.72 10.76
N GLU A 32 28.96 4.75 10.29
CA GLU A 32 27.69 4.99 9.60
C GLU A 32 26.57 5.28 10.62
N GLN A 33 26.49 4.51 11.71
CA GLN A 33 25.57 4.75 12.82
C GLN A 33 25.79 6.13 13.47
N LEU A 34 27.05 6.55 13.67
CA LEU A 34 27.36 7.87 14.22
C LEU A 34 26.84 9.00 13.32
N LYS A 35 27.02 8.90 12.00
CA LYS A 35 26.48 9.88 11.03
C LYS A 35 24.96 9.88 10.97
N MET A 36 24.32 8.73 11.18
CA MET A 36 22.86 8.65 11.29
C MET A 36 22.38 9.42 12.52
N HIS A 37 23.02 9.21 13.66
CA HIS A 37 22.73 9.94 14.90
C HIS A 37 22.89 11.46 14.73
N GLU A 38 24.04 11.92 14.19
CA GLU A 38 24.30 13.34 13.89
C GLU A 38 23.19 13.98 13.02
N LYS A 39 22.70 13.25 12.00
CA LYS A 39 21.61 13.72 11.13
C LYS A 39 20.27 13.76 11.86
N THR A 40 19.92 12.75 12.65
CA THR A 40 18.67 12.73 13.43
C THR A 40 18.65 13.83 14.49
N GLU A 41 19.78 14.11 15.17
CA GLU A 41 19.90 15.28 16.05
C GLU A 41 19.71 16.59 15.28
N HIS A 42 20.25 16.71 14.07
CA HIS A 42 20.08 17.90 13.23
C HIS A 42 18.61 18.11 12.80
N ILE A 43 17.92 17.04 12.41
CA ILE A 43 16.48 17.04 12.09
C ILE A 43 15.66 17.49 13.30
N MET A 44 15.97 16.97 14.50
CA MET A 44 15.31 17.37 15.75
C MET A 44 15.58 18.84 16.13
N ALA A 45 16.82 19.31 15.98
CA ALA A 45 17.18 20.70 16.27
C ALA A 45 16.48 21.69 15.33
N ILE A 46 16.32 21.33 14.05
CA ILE A 46 15.51 22.10 13.09
C ILE A 46 14.04 22.12 13.50
N SER A 47 13.45 20.96 13.85
CA SER A 47 12.02 20.90 14.20
C SER A 47 11.68 21.75 15.41
N GLU A 48 12.49 21.71 16.47
CA GLU A 48 12.23 22.51 17.67
C GLU A 48 12.49 24.02 17.45
N HIS A 49 13.47 24.39 16.61
CA HIS A 49 13.62 25.79 16.18
C HIS A 49 12.42 26.30 15.37
N LEU A 50 11.87 25.47 14.48
CA LEU A 50 10.66 25.81 13.72
C LEU A 50 9.45 25.92 14.67
N LYS A 51 9.29 25.04 15.65
CA LYS A 51 8.21 25.12 16.63
C LYS A 51 8.25 26.44 17.42
N ASP A 52 9.40 26.83 17.98
CA ASP A 52 9.50 28.11 18.69
C ASP A 52 9.20 29.32 17.80
N ARG A 53 9.55 29.24 16.51
CA ARG A 53 9.30 30.28 15.50
C ARG A 53 7.83 30.39 15.08
N TYR A 54 7.11 29.27 15.06
CA TYR A 54 5.72 29.19 14.58
C TYR A 54 4.68 28.90 15.68
N LYS A 55 5.07 28.87 16.96
CA LYS A 55 4.23 28.62 18.17
C LYS A 55 2.95 29.45 18.33
N ASN A 56 2.73 30.48 17.51
CA ASN A 56 1.51 31.29 17.49
C ASN A 56 0.43 30.71 16.55
N TYR A 57 0.71 29.61 15.85
CA TYR A 57 -0.20 28.88 14.98
C TYR A 57 -0.37 27.46 15.55
N GLU A 58 -1.59 27.10 15.93
CA GLU A 58 -1.89 25.88 16.69
C GLU A 58 -1.58 24.61 15.87
N GLU A 59 -1.96 24.61 14.59
CA GLU A 59 -1.79 23.50 13.65
C GLU A 59 -0.36 23.40 13.07
N ALA A 60 0.46 24.45 13.21
CA ALA A 60 1.82 24.45 12.66
C ALA A 60 2.75 23.46 13.37
N GLY A 61 2.50 23.18 14.66
CA GLY A 61 3.25 22.16 15.41
C GLY A 61 3.13 20.78 14.76
N TYR A 62 1.91 20.38 14.40
CA TYR A 62 1.62 19.12 13.72
C TYR A 62 2.40 19.00 12.41
N PHE A 63 2.34 20.01 11.55
CA PHE A 63 3.02 19.98 10.25
C PHE A 63 4.56 19.93 10.39
N ILE A 64 5.13 20.55 11.43
CA ILE A 64 6.56 20.47 11.72
C ILE A 64 6.94 19.06 12.21
N ASP A 65 6.11 18.42 13.03
CA ASP A 65 6.34 17.05 13.48
C ASP A 65 6.16 16.02 12.34
N PHE A 66 5.25 16.26 11.39
CA PHE A 66 5.14 15.50 10.14
C PHE A 66 6.42 15.59 9.30
N LEU A 67 6.93 16.81 9.04
CA LEU A 67 8.19 16.99 8.30
C LEU A 67 9.37 16.31 9.02
N ARG A 68 9.41 16.35 10.35
CA ARG A 68 10.40 15.65 11.18
C ARG A 68 10.32 14.12 11.02
N ALA A 69 9.12 13.55 10.95
CA ALA A 69 8.94 12.13 10.74
C ALA A 69 9.33 11.70 9.31
N LEU A 70 8.87 12.45 8.30
CA LEU A 70 9.20 12.27 6.89
C LEU A 70 10.72 12.20 6.64
N GLU A 71 11.48 13.17 7.16
CA GLU A 71 12.95 13.19 7.01
C GLU A 71 13.62 12.00 7.71
N ASN A 72 13.13 11.57 8.89
CA ASN A 72 13.66 10.39 9.57
C ASN A 72 13.37 9.07 8.82
N VAL A 73 12.19 8.95 8.19
CA VAL A 73 11.84 7.80 7.34
C VAL A 73 12.70 7.78 6.08
N LEU A 74 12.84 8.91 5.37
CA LEU A 74 13.69 9.00 4.17
C LEU A 74 15.17 8.75 4.48
N LEU A 75 15.66 9.21 5.63
CA LEU A 75 17.01 8.94 6.10
C LEU A 75 17.22 7.44 6.42
N SER A 76 16.25 6.82 7.11
CA SER A 76 16.28 5.39 7.41
C SER A 76 16.23 4.54 6.14
N ALA A 77 15.43 4.94 5.16
CA ALA A 77 15.33 4.32 3.85
C ALA A 77 16.64 4.41 3.06
N GLN A 78 17.34 5.56 3.11
CA GLN A 78 18.62 5.75 2.42
C GLN A 78 19.70 4.76 2.90
N VAL A 79 19.86 4.60 4.23
CA VAL A 79 20.94 3.77 4.79
C VAL A 79 20.60 2.28 4.76
N ASN A 80 19.33 1.91 4.99
CA ASN A 80 18.91 0.51 4.96
C ASN A 80 18.49 0.03 3.56
N ASN A 81 18.63 0.88 2.52
CA ASN A 81 18.28 0.62 1.12
C ASN A 81 16.86 0.01 0.97
N TRP A 82 15.86 0.69 1.54
CA TRP A 82 14.46 0.26 1.49
C TRP A 82 13.86 0.37 0.08
N ASP A 83 12.97 -0.55 -0.25
CA ASP A 83 12.10 -0.40 -1.43
C ASP A 83 10.94 0.57 -1.16
N ILE A 84 10.29 1.01 -2.23
CA ILE A 84 9.23 2.03 -2.21
C ILE A 84 8.06 1.62 -1.30
N ARG A 85 7.68 0.33 -1.26
CA ARG A 85 6.53 -0.14 -0.45
C ARG A 85 6.83 -0.05 1.04
N ARG A 86 8.07 -0.36 1.42
CA ARG A 86 8.51 -0.17 2.81
C ARG A 86 8.54 1.31 3.19
N ILE A 87 9.00 2.19 2.29
CA ILE A 87 8.95 3.65 2.52
C ILE A 87 7.51 4.11 2.70
N GLU A 88 6.59 3.71 1.82
CA GLU A 88 5.16 4.01 1.92
C GLU A 88 4.56 3.53 3.25
N GLN A 89 4.84 2.29 3.67
CA GLN A 89 4.38 1.75 4.95
C GLN A 89 4.93 2.55 6.14
N GLU A 90 6.24 2.79 6.21
CA GLU A 90 6.86 3.45 7.37
C GLU A 90 6.45 4.94 7.47
N LEU A 91 6.07 5.59 6.36
CA LEU A 91 5.42 6.91 6.36
C LEU A 91 4.00 6.86 6.93
N ILE A 92 3.22 5.82 6.60
CA ILE A 92 1.84 5.66 7.08
C ILE A 92 1.82 5.34 8.58
N GLU A 93 2.68 4.41 9.03
CA GLU A 93 2.87 4.11 10.46
C GLU A 93 3.31 5.37 11.25
N SER A 94 4.19 6.19 10.67
CA SER A 94 4.61 7.47 11.26
C SER A 94 3.46 8.46 11.40
N GLU A 95 2.60 8.58 10.38
CA GLU A 95 1.43 9.49 10.43
C GLU A 95 0.36 8.97 11.41
N ILE A 96 0.13 7.65 11.48
CA ILE A 96 -0.76 7.03 12.49
C ILE A 96 -0.30 7.39 13.91
N TYR A 97 1.00 7.25 14.20
CA TYR A 97 1.58 7.63 15.48
C TYR A 97 1.45 9.14 15.76
N LEU A 98 1.68 10.00 14.77
CA LEU A 98 1.53 11.45 14.91
C LEU A 98 0.07 11.87 15.14
N MET A 99 -0.89 11.30 14.42
CA MET A 99 -2.32 11.55 14.62
C MET A 99 -2.77 11.08 16.00
N ALA A 100 -2.39 9.87 16.42
CA ALA A 100 -2.70 9.35 17.74
C ALA A 100 -2.15 10.24 18.86
N THR A 101 -0.88 10.64 18.75
CA THR A 101 -0.20 11.49 19.75
C THR A 101 -0.81 12.88 19.84
N ASN A 102 -1.12 13.53 18.71
CA ASN A 102 -1.61 14.91 18.69
C ASN A 102 -3.11 15.04 18.97
N PHE A 103 -3.94 14.06 18.58
CA PHE A 103 -5.40 14.11 18.77
C PHE A 103 -5.90 13.28 19.95
N GLY A 104 -5.04 12.49 20.62
CA GLY A 104 -5.41 11.68 21.79
C GLY A 104 -6.31 10.49 21.44
N ILE A 105 -6.21 9.97 20.23
CA ILE A 105 -6.99 8.84 19.69
C ILE A 105 -6.11 7.58 19.67
N ASP A 106 -6.67 6.40 19.95
CA ASP A 106 -5.94 5.12 19.88
C ASP A 106 -5.49 4.83 18.43
N GLU A 107 -4.21 4.54 18.23
CA GLU A 107 -3.60 4.15 16.94
C GLU A 107 -4.43 3.09 16.19
N LYS A 108 -5.06 2.16 16.91
CA LYS A 108 -5.93 1.12 16.33
C LYS A 108 -7.11 1.67 15.54
N VAL A 109 -7.58 2.88 15.85
CA VAL A 109 -8.64 3.56 15.08
C VAL A 109 -8.10 3.99 13.72
N PHE A 110 -6.88 4.53 13.65
CA PHE A 110 -6.26 4.91 12.39
C PHE A 110 -5.79 3.69 11.56
N HIS A 111 -5.29 2.63 12.21
CA HIS A 111 -5.06 1.35 11.53
C HIS A 111 -6.36 0.78 10.92
N ALA A 112 -7.47 0.75 11.68
CA ALA A 112 -8.75 0.29 11.15
C ALA A 112 -9.25 1.13 9.96
N ILE A 113 -9.10 2.46 10.02
CA ILE A 113 -9.42 3.37 8.91
C ILE A 113 -8.52 3.08 7.68
N TYR A 114 -7.25 2.75 7.91
CA TYR A 114 -6.31 2.40 6.85
C TYR A 114 -6.61 1.03 6.21
N ASP A 115 -6.94 0.02 7.01
CA ASP A 115 -7.36 -1.32 6.56
C ASP A 115 -8.67 -1.24 5.75
N ASP A 116 -9.67 -0.50 6.26
CA ASP A 116 -10.93 -0.22 5.55
C ASP A 116 -10.66 0.49 4.22
N PHE A 117 -9.76 1.48 4.21
CA PHE A 117 -9.37 2.19 2.98
C PHE A 117 -8.66 1.27 1.97
N GLN A 118 -7.73 0.41 2.42
CA GLN A 118 -7.08 -0.58 1.56
C GLN A 118 -8.09 -1.56 0.95
N SER A 119 -9.07 -2.04 1.74
CA SER A 119 -10.12 -2.94 1.26
C SER A 119 -10.98 -2.24 0.21
N LEU A 120 -11.50 -1.05 0.51
CA LEU A 120 -12.33 -0.27 -0.41
C LEU A 120 -11.59 0.12 -1.69
N PHE A 121 -10.31 0.48 -1.61
CA PHE A 121 -9.48 0.76 -2.79
C PHE A 121 -9.26 -0.49 -3.66
N THR A 122 -9.07 -1.65 -3.02
CA THR A 122 -8.92 -2.94 -3.72
C THR A 122 -10.21 -3.34 -4.44
N ASP A 123 -11.36 -3.23 -3.77
CA ASP A 123 -12.67 -3.56 -4.35
C ASP A 123 -13.08 -2.54 -5.44
N ALA A 124 -12.78 -1.25 -5.28
CA ALA A 124 -12.96 -0.24 -6.33
C ALA A 124 -12.09 -0.55 -7.57
N THR A 125 -10.82 -0.90 -7.37
CA THR A 125 -9.90 -1.29 -8.45
C THR A 125 -10.40 -2.55 -9.18
N LYS A 126 -11.01 -3.49 -8.44
CA LYS A 126 -11.63 -4.69 -8.99
C LYS A 126 -12.87 -4.35 -9.84
N VAL A 127 -13.75 -3.47 -9.36
CA VAL A 127 -14.92 -2.97 -10.10
C VAL A 127 -14.49 -2.29 -11.41
N GLU A 128 -13.48 -1.42 -11.38
CA GLU A 128 -12.94 -0.77 -12.58
C GLU A 128 -12.39 -1.80 -13.58
N HIS A 129 -11.61 -2.79 -13.12
CA HIS A 129 -11.08 -3.84 -14.01
C HIS A 129 -12.18 -4.66 -14.70
N VAL A 130 -13.23 -5.05 -13.97
CA VAL A 130 -14.39 -5.77 -14.54
C VAL A 130 -15.18 -4.88 -15.50
N THR A 131 -15.33 -3.59 -15.16
CA THR A 131 -15.97 -2.59 -16.02
C THR A 131 -15.23 -2.48 -17.36
N GLN A 132 -13.90 -2.36 -17.35
CA GLN A 132 -13.11 -2.27 -18.58
C GLN A 132 -13.15 -3.56 -19.42
N LYS A 133 -13.20 -4.76 -18.80
CA LYS A 133 -13.44 -6.03 -19.52
C LYS A 133 -14.77 -5.98 -20.28
N LEU A 134 -15.87 -5.67 -19.58
CA LEU A 134 -17.20 -5.68 -20.18
C LEU A 134 -17.36 -4.57 -21.24
N LEU A 135 -16.70 -3.42 -21.06
CA LEU A 135 -16.65 -2.37 -22.08
C LEU A 135 -15.86 -2.79 -23.34
N ALA A 136 -14.88 -3.68 -23.22
CA ALA A 136 -14.15 -4.22 -24.37
C ALA A 136 -14.94 -5.31 -25.13
N GLU A 137 -15.84 -6.03 -24.45
CA GLU A 137 -16.62 -7.15 -25.02
C GLU A 137 -18.00 -6.72 -25.55
N TYR A 138 -18.67 -5.78 -24.87
CA TYR A 138 -20.05 -5.36 -25.16
C TYR A 138 -20.18 -3.86 -25.51
N GLY A 139 -19.05 -3.12 -25.57
CA GLY A 139 -19.06 -1.65 -25.65
C GLY A 139 -19.64 -1.05 -26.92
N ASP A 140 -19.71 -1.77 -28.05
CA ASP A 140 -20.21 -1.26 -29.33
C ASP A 140 -21.72 -0.94 -29.33
N CYS A 141 -22.45 -1.48 -28.36
CA CYS A 141 -23.85 -1.16 -28.07
C CYS A 141 -23.94 0.02 -27.08
N GLU A 142 -24.64 1.11 -27.44
CA GLU A 142 -24.67 2.34 -26.62
C GLU A 142 -25.40 2.13 -25.29
N GLU A 143 -26.51 1.41 -25.32
CA GLU A 143 -27.32 1.07 -24.16
C GLU A 143 -26.59 0.09 -23.24
N CYS A 144 -25.86 -0.87 -23.83
CA CYS A 144 -25.02 -1.82 -23.10
C CYS A 144 -23.87 -1.07 -22.39
N ARG A 145 -23.22 -0.13 -23.09
CA ARG A 145 -22.21 0.78 -22.52
C ARG A 145 -22.79 1.66 -21.40
N ALA A 146 -24.03 2.13 -21.55
CA ALA A 146 -24.76 2.89 -20.53
C ALA A 146 -25.23 2.03 -19.34
N PHE A 147 -25.42 0.72 -19.54
CA PHE A 147 -25.71 -0.24 -18.49
C PHE A 147 -24.45 -0.62 -17.70
N ILE A 148 -23.33 -0.90 -18.38
CA ILE A 148 -22.04 -1.21 -17.74
C ILE A 148 -21.55 -0.04 -16.89
N ARG A 149 -21.67 1.21 -17.38
CA ARG A 149 -21.40 2.42 -16.58
C ARG A 149 -22.31 2.54 -15.36
N PHE A 150 -23.59 2.22 -15.50
CA PHE A 150 -24.49 2.17 -14.35
C PHE A 150 -24.06 1.10 -13.32
N LEU A 151 -23.65 -0.09 -13.76
CA LEU A 151 -23.15 -1.13 -12.85
C LEU A 151 -21.85 -0.70 -12.13
N HIS A 152 -20.93 -0.05 -12.84
CA HIS A 152 -19.74 0.58 -12.25
C HIS A 152 -20.12 1.58 -11.16
N ASP A 153 -20.86 2.64 -11.52
CA ASP A 153 -21.18 3.75 -10.62
C ASP A 153 -22.00 3.26 -9.42
N PHE A 154 -22.91 2.32 -9.65
CA PHE A 154 -23.69 1.66 -8.60
C PHE A 154 -22.78 0.86 -7.65
N ALA A 155 -21.89 0.02 -8.16
CA ALA A 155 -21.01 -0.78 -7.33
C ALA A 155 -20.05 0.08 -6.49
N ILE A 156 -19.48 1.15 -7.06
CA ILE A 156 -18.63 2.10 -6.33
C ILE A 156 -19.39 2.81 -5.19
N VAL A 157 -20.63 3.25 -5.44
CA VAL A 157 -21.48 3.88 -4.41
C VAL A 157 -21.88 2.91 -3.29
N PHE A 158 -21.90 1.59 -3.57
CA PHE A 158 -22.40 0.56 -2.66
C PHE A 158 -21.39 -0.53 -2.30
N LEU A 159 -20.08 -0.22 -2.27
CA LEU A 159 -19.03 -1.16 -1.84
C LEU A 159 -19.26 -1.70 -0.41
N HIS A 160 -19.81 -0.89 0.50
CA HIS A 160 -20.22 -1.31 1.86
C HIS A 160 -21.68 -0.93 2.15
N PRO A 161 -22.66 -1.78 1.78
CA PRO A 161 -24.07 -1.49 1.96
C PRO A 161 -24.56 -1.89 3.37
N ASN A 162 -24.59 -0.92 4.27
CA ASN A 162 -25.09 -1.12 5.64
C ASN A 162 -26.62 -1.23 5.71
N GLY A 163 -27.18 -2.44 5.53
CA GLY A 163 -28.57 -2.70 5.95
C GLY A 163 -29.24 -3.96 5.37
N ASN A 164 -30.08 -4.59 6.20
CA ASN A 164 -30.99 -5.67 5.76
C ASN A 164 -31.95 -5.14 4.67
N GLY A 165 -32.17 -5.92 3.61
CA GLY A 165 -33.01 -5.52 2.48
C GLY A 165 -32.33 -4.60 1.46
N PHE A 166 -31.00 -4.39 1.55
CA PHE A 166 -30.25 -3.69 0.51
C PHE A 166 -30.21 -4.48 -0.81
N GLU A 167 -29.85 -5.77 -0.77
CA GLU A 167 -29.72 -6.63 -1.96
C GLU A 167 -31.00 -6.66 -2.82
N GLU A 168 -32.17 -6.70 -2.18
CA GLU A 168 -33.46 -6.64 -2.88
C GLU A 168 -33.67 -5.29 -3.59
N LYS A 169 -33.22 -4.17 -3.00
CA LYS A 169 -33.28 -2.85 -3.65
C LYS A 169 -32.29 -2.74 -4.80
N LYS A 170 -31.06 -3.25 -4.63
CA LYS A 170 -30.04 -3.38 -5.67
C LYS A 170 -30.59 -4.14 -6.88
N GLU A 171 -31.09 -5.35 -6.66
CA GLU A 171 -31.65 -6.20 -7.72
C GLU A 171 -32.82 -5.53 -8.45
N ASN A 172 -33.73 -4.87 -7.71
CA ASN A 172 -34.83 -4.11 -8.31
C ASN A 172 -34.35 -2.89 -9.11
N MET A 173 -33.34 -2.15 -8.64
CA MET A 173 -32.77 -1.02 -9.37
C MET A 173 -32.05 -1.46 -10.65
N VAL A 174 -31.31 -2.58 -10.59
CA VAL A 174 -30.66 -3.18 -11.77
C VAL A 174 -31.72 -3.61 -12.80
N ARG A 175 -32.73 -4.38 -12.40
CA ARG A 175 -33.81 -4.83 -13.30
C ARG A 175 -34.59 -3.65 -13.92
N ALA A 176 -34.89 -2.62 -13.13
CA ALA A 176 -35.53 -1.40 -13.64
C ALA A 176 -34.64 -0.68 -14.67
N ARG A 177 -33.32 -0.66 -14.46
CA ARG A 177 -32.37 -0.08 -15.43
C ARG A 177 -32.26 -0.92 -16.71
N MET A 178 -32.24 -2.24 -16.60
CA MET A 178 -32.27 -3.15 -17.76
C MET A 178 -33.52 -2.90 -18.62
N GLY A 179 -34.71 -2.98 -18.02
CA GLY A 179 -35.98 -2.80 -18.74
C GLY A 179 -36.18 -1.40 -19.31
N SER A 180 -35.51 -0.38 -18.74
CA SER A 180 -35.46 0.98 -19.30
C SER A 180 -34.51 1.12 -20.50
N LEU A 181 -33.58 0.18 -20.70
CA LEU A 181 -32.58 0.21 -21.77
C LEU A 181 -32.88 -0.78 -22.90
N SER A 182 -33.56 -1.89 -22.60
CA SER A 182 -34.09 -2.83 -23.62
C SER A 182 -35.52 -2.48 -24.07
N ALA A 183 -36.00 -1.26 -23.80
CA ALA A 183 -37.41 -0.88 -23.97
C ALA A 183 -37.89 -0.95 -25.44
N ASP A 184 -37.01 -0.56 -26.38
CA ASP A 184 -37.27 -0.62 -27.82
C ASP A 184 -36.86 -1.97 -28.45
N GLY A 185 -36.52 -2.97 -27.62
CA GLY A 185 -36.09 -4.30 -28.06
C GLY A 185 -34.64 -4.38 -28.58
N VAL A 186 -33.90 -3.27 -28.54
CA VAL A 186 -32.48 -3.19 -28.85
C VAL A 186 -31.79 -2.46 -27.69
N PRO A 187 -30.80 -3.07 -27.01
CA PRO A 187 -30.42 -4.48 -27.06
C PRO A 187 -31.55 -5.41 -26.56
N ASP A 188 -31.43 -6.69 -26.86
CA ASP A 188 -32.21 -7.73 -26.18
C ASP A 188 -31.94 -7.67 -24.67
N LEU A 189 -33.00 -7.76 -23.85
CA LEU A 189 -32.91 -7.83 -22.39
C LEU A 189 -31.91 -8.91 -21.94
N HIS A 190 -31.85 -10.03 -22.65
CA HIS A 190 -30.96 -11.15 -22.32
C HIS A 190 -29.45 -10.79 -22.43
N ILE A 191 -29.09 -9.81 -23.27
CA ILE A 191 -27.72 -9.29 -23.34
C ILE A 191 -27.40 -8.51 -22.06
N LEU A 192 -28.35 -7.71 -21.56
CA LEU A 192 -28.18 -6.96 -20.31
C LEU A 192 -28.15 -7.91 -19.10
N GLU A 193 -28.99 -8.95 -19.08
CA GLU A 193 -28.92 -10.03 -18.09
C GLU A 193 -27.54 -10.71 -18.06
N THR A 194 -27.00 -11.04 -19.24
CA THR A 194 -25.66 -11.66 -19.38
C THR A 194 -24.56 -10.74 -18.83
N ILE A 195 -24.57 -9.46 -19.20
CA ILE A 195 -23.62 -8.45 -18.70
C ILE A 195 -23.68 -8.33 -17.17
N TYR A 196 -24.88 -8.34 -16.59
CA TYR A 196 -25.05 -8.28 -15.13
C TYR A 196 -24.56 -9.56 -14.44
N GLN A 197 -24.86 -10.74 -14.99
CA GLN A 197 -24.35 -12.00 -14.45
C GLN A 197 -22.82 -12.03 -14.49
N GLU A 198 -22.18 -11.65 -15.60
CA GLU A 198 -20.71 -11.57 -15.67
C GLU A 198 -20.14 -10.56 -14.67
N PHE A 199 -20.73 -9.37 -14.55
CA PHE A 199 -20.32 -8.36 -13.59
C PHE A 199 -20.39 -8.89 -12.15
N SER A 200 -21.54 -9.43 -11.75
CA SER A 200 -21.74 -9.98 -10.40
C SER A 200 -20.87 -11.21 -10.14
N GLU A 201 -20.67 -12.09 -11.12
CA GLU A 201 -19.77 -13.24 -10.95
C GLU A 201 -18.31 -12.83 -10.79
N LEU A 202 -17.86 -11.75 -11.43
CA LEU A 202 -16.47 -11.29 -11.32
C LEU A 202 -16.27 -10.42 -10.06
N VAL A 203 -17.21 -9.54 -9.73
CA VAL A 203 -17.13 -8.63 -8.57
C VAL A 203 -17.48 -9.35 -7.26
N GLU A 204 -18.53 -10.16 -7.21
CA GLU A 204 -19.12 -10.65 -5.94
C GLU A 204 -18.68 -12.06 -5.52
N LYS A 205 -17.98 -12.82 -6.39
CA LYS A 205 -17.46 -14.15 -6.02
C LYS A 205 -16.42 -14.07 -4.91
N ARG A 206 -16.90 -14.24 -3.68
CA ARG A 206 -16.11 -14.75 -2.55
C ARG A 206 -15.48 -16.09 -2.95
N PRO A 207 -14.24 -16.41 -2.54
CA PRO A 207 -13.66 -17.71 -2.83
C PRO A 207 -14.54 -18.81 -2.22
N GLN A 208 -14.97 -19.75 -3.06
CA GLN A 208 -15.71 -20.92 -2.58
C GLN A 208 -14.81 -21.73 -1.64
N LYS A 209 -15.22 -21.85 -0.37
CA LYS A 209 -14.61 -22.84 0.52
C LYS A 209 -14.93 -24.22 -0.05
N ALA A 210 -13.90 -24.97 -0.44
CA ALA A 210 -14.04 -26.39 -0.72
C ALA A 210 -14.62 -27.11 0.51
N GLN A 211 -15.49 -28.08 0.26
CA GLN A 211 -16.05 -29.00 1.25
C GLN A 211 -15.18 -30.25 1.36
#